data_AF-A0A553PVV8-F1
#
_entry.id   AF-A0A553PVV8-F1
#
_cell.length_a   1.000
_cell.length_b   1.000
_cell.length_c   1.000
_cell.angle_alpha   90.00
_cell.angle_beta   90.00
_cell.angle_gamma   90.00
#
_symmetry.space_group_name_H-M   'P 1'
#
loop_
_entity.id
_entity.type
_entity.pdbx_description
1 polymer ?
#
loop_
_entity_poly.entity_id
_entity_poly.type
_entity_poly.pdbx_seq_one_letter_code
_entity_poly.pdbx_strand_id
1 'polypeptide(L)' 'MKTLLCALIVVLFCSASVHSLTCYTCVDGDCKTPTVCPASSNFCKTVSTASVFSRTCEEFCVPGVNVYCCTSDLCA' A
#
# COMPACT_ATOMS: atom_id res chain seq x y z
N MET A 1 -28.76 -15.12 25.84
CA MET A 1 -28.25 -13.72 25.76
C MET A 1 -26.74 -13.65 25.58
N LYS A 2 -25.94 -14.48 26.28
CA LYS A 2 -24.46 -14.45 26.26
C LYS A 2 -23.82 -14.96 24.95
N THR A 3 -24.48 -15.87 24.25
CA THR A 3 -23.99 -16.48 23.00
C THR A 3 -24.05 -15.55 21.79
N LEU A 4 -25.06 -14.67 21.75
CA LEU A 4 -25.23 -13.65 20.70
C LEU A 4 -24.13 -12.59 20.75
N LEU A 5 -23.71 -12.20 21.96
CA LEU A 5 -22.59 -11.28 22.16
C LEU A 5 -21.26 -11.86 21.67
N CYS A 6 -20.98 -13.14 21.97
CA CYS A 6 -19.78 -13.81 21.46
C CYS A 6 -19.78 -13.90 19.92
N ALA A 7 -20.92 -14.21 19.30
CA ALA A 7 -21.02 -14.27 17.85
C ALA A 7 -20.74 -12.90 17.19
N LEU A 8 -21.24 -11.82 17.79
CA LEU A 8 -21.02 -10.46 17.28
C LEU A 8 -19.54 -10.03 17.36
N ILE A 9 -18.85 -10.40 18.44
CA ILE A 9 -17.44 -10.08 18.65
C ILE A 9 -16.57 -10.79 17.60
N VAL A 10 -16.81 -12.08 17.34
CA VAL A 10 -16.03 -12.85 16.35
C VAL A 10 -16.17 -12.28 14.93
N VAL A 11 -17.37 -11.83 14.55
CA VAL A 11 -17.61 -11.22 13.24
C VAL A 11 -16.89 -9.88 13.10
N LEU A 12 -16.88 -9.05 14.15
CA LEU A 12 -16.18 -7.75 14.13
C LEU A 12 -14.66 -7.89 13.98
N PHE A 13 -14.04 -8.89 14.62
CA PHE A 13 -12.59 -9.12 14.51
C PHE A 13 -12.17 -9.72 13.16
N CYS A 14 -13.03 -10.49 12.48
CA CYS A 14 -12.75 -11.02 11.14
C CYS A 14 -13.01 -10.02 9.99
N SER A 15 -13.72 -8.93 10.26
CA SER A 15 -14.10 -7.94 9.22
C SER A 15 -13.02 -6.89 8.96
N ALA A 16 -12.00 -6.79 9.82
CA ALA A 16 -10.84 -5.94 9.60
C ALA A 16 -9.88 -6.64 8.62
N SER A 17 -10.31 -6.81 7.37
CA SER A 17 -9.40 -7.13 6.28
C SER A 17 -8.48 -5.91 6.10
N VAL A 18 -7.30 -5.96 6.72
CA VAL A 18 -6.23 -5.00 6.48
C VAL A 18 -5.78 -5.26 5.04
N HIS A 19 -6.43 -4.59 4.08
CA HIS A 19 -6.10 -4.76 2.67
C HIS A 19 -4.67 -4.27 2.47
N SER A 20 -3.73 -5.21 2.36
CA SER A 20 -2.32 -4.89 2.18
C SER A 20 -2.09 -4.54 0.72
N LEU A 21 -1.90 -3.25 0.45
CA LEU A 21 -1.53 -2.76 -0.87
C LEU A 21 -0.21 -3.40 -1.33
N THR A 22 -0.15 -3.83 -2.58
CA THR A 22 1.08 -4.31 -3.21
C THR A 22 1.55 -3.28 -4.22
N CYS A 23 2.80 -2.83 -4.15
CA CYS A 23 3.37 -1.85 -5.07
C CYS A 23 4.59 -2.41 -5.81
N TYR A 24 4.99 -1.77 -6.91
CA TYR A 24 6.35 -1.93 -7.41
C TYR A 24 7.30 -1.10 -6.56
N THR A 25 8.42 -1.69 -6.13
CA THR A 25 9.52 -0.99 -5.44
C THR A 25 10.86 -1.26 -6.10
N CYS A 26 11.87 -0.46 -5.74
CA CYS A 26 13.24 -0.63 -6.22
C CYS A 26 14.05 -1.53 -5.27
N VAL A 27 14.53 -2.66 -5.78
CA VAL A 27 15.45 -3.57 -5.10
C VAL A 27 16.64 -3.82 -6.02
N ASP A 28 17.85 -3.53 -5.55
CA ASP A 28 19.11 -3.72 -6.30
C ASP A 28 19.11 -3.11 -7.71
N GLY A 29 18.42 -1.97 -7.90
CA GLY A 29 18.29 -1.26 -9.17
C GLY A 29 17.12 -1.70 -10.05
N ASP A 30 16.41 -2.78 -9.72
CA ASP A 30 15.16 -3.16 -10.37
C ASP A 30 13.95 -2.53 -9.66
N CYS A 31 13.32 -1.56 -10.33
CA CYS A 31 12.15 -0.83 -9.85
C CYS A 31 10.80 -1.45 -10.29
N LYS A 32 10.80 -2.73 -10.66
CA LYS A 32 9.60 -3.51 -10.94
C LYS A 32 9.43 -4.69 -9.99
N THR A 33 10.08 -4.64 -8.82
CA THR A 33 9.94 -5.69 -7.80
C THR A 33 8.58 -5.57 -7.11
N PRO A 34 7.67 -6.56 -7.22
CA PRO A 34 6.42 -6.57 -6.46
C PRO A 34 6.71 -6.64 -4.97
N THR A 35 6.12 -5.75 -4.18
CA THR A 35 6.36 -5.66 -2.73
C THR A 35 5.05 -5.43 -2.02
N VAL A 36 4.77 -6.29 -1.03
CA VAL A 36 3.65 -6.09 -0.11
C VAL A 36 4.00 -4.93 0.82
N CYS A 37 3.19 -3.88 0.81
CA CYS A 37 3.43 -2.70 1.61
C CYS A 37 3.07 -2.91 3.08
N PRO A 38 3.67 -2.13 4.00
CA PRO A 38 3.22 -2.07 5.39
C PRO A 38 1.72 -1.74 5.47
N ALA A 39 1.06 -2.22 6.51
CA ALA A 39 -0.37 -1.99 6.74
C ALA A 39 -0.78 -0.50 6.83
N SER A 40 0.16 0.39 7.17
CA SER A 40 -0.06 1.84 7.18
C SER A 40 0.05 2.49 5.81
N SER A 41 0.61 1.80 4.81
CA SER A 41 0.80 2.37 3.47
C SER A 41 -0.49 2.31 2.66
N ASN A 42 -0.88 3.45 2.12
CA ASN A 42 -2.11 3.60 1.35
C ASN A 42 -1.83 3.91 -0.14
N PHE A 43 -0.57 4.22 -0.48
CA PHE A 43 -0.19 4.67 -1.82
C PHE A 43 1.08 4.00 -2.32
N CYS A 44 1.09 3.68 -3.61
CA CYS A 44 2.31 3.47 -4.40
C CYS A 44 2.76 4.84 -4.92
N LYS A 45 4.02 5.18 -4.66
CA LYS A 45 4.64 6.43 -5.10
C LYS A 45 5.75 6.14 -6.09
N THR A 46 5.73 6.84 -7.22
CA THR A 46 6.83 6.89 -8.17
C THR A 46 7.41 8.30 -8.21
N VAL A 47 8.72 8.42 -8.02
CA VAL A 47 9.47 9.64 -8.26
C VAL A 47 10.29 9.46 -9.53
N SER A 48 10.09 10.34 -10.50
CA SER A 48 10.80 10.31 -11.78
C SER A 48 11.34 11.69 -12.11
N THR A 49 12.66 11.84 -11.97
CA THR A 49 13.40 13.07 -12.26
C THR A 49 14.55 12.76 -13.22
N ALA A 50 15.30 13.78 -13.65
CA ALA A 50 16.46 13.59 -14.53
C ALA A 50 17.58 12.73 -13.92
N SER A 51 17.68 12.66 -12.59
CA SER A 51 18.76 11.98 -11.87
C SER A 51 18.29 10.81 -11.00
N VAL A 52 16.99 10.76 -10.66
CA VAL A 52 16.43 9.78 -9.73
C VAL A 52 15.17 9.18 -10.31
N PHE A 53 15.15 7.86 -10.34
CA PHE A 53 13.93 7.06 -10.50
C PHE A 53 13.78 6.17 -9.28
N SER A 54 12.66 6.29 -8.57
CA SER A 54 12.37 5.44 -7.41
C SER A 54 10.89 5.10 -7.30
N ARG A 55 10.60 3.95 -6.71
CA ARG A 55 9.25 3.52 -6.36
C ARG A 55 9.20 3.02 -4.93
N THR A 56 8.22 3.48 -4.17
CA THR A 56 8.07 3.20 -2.72
C THR A 56 6.61 3.04 -2.31
N CYS A 57 6.41 2.33 -1.20
CA CYS A 57 5.15 2.31 -0.46
C CYS A 57 5.10 3.52 0.49
N GLU A 58 4.00 4.25 0.52
CA GLU A 58 3.85 5.44 1.37
C GLU A 58 2.48 5.46 2.06
N GLU A 59 2.46 5.96 3.30
CA GLU A 59 1.21 6.23 4.03
C GLU A 59 0.47 7.43 3.41
N PHE A 60 1.23 8.44 2.97
CA PHE A 60 0.73 9.66 2.36
C PHE A 60 1.50 9.97 1.07
N CYS A 61 0.81 10.41 0.02
CA CYS A 61 1.45 10.77 -1.23
C CYS A 61 0.79 12.02 -1.84
N VAL A 62 1.60 13.03 -2.14
CA VAL A 62 1.16 14.27 -2.79
C VAL A 62 1.65 14.24 -4.24
N PRO A 63 0.76 14.13 -5.23
CA PRO A 63 1.17 14.12 -6.63
C PRO A 63 1.75 15.47 -7.04
N GLY A 64 2.67 15.45 -8.00
CA GLY A 64 3.35 16.64 -8.51
C GLY A 64 4.03 16.37 -9.84
N VAL A 65 4.79 17.34 -10.34
CA VAL A 65 5.41 17.29 -11.69
C VAL A 65 6.23 16.00 -11.91
N ASN A 66 6.92 15.54 -10.87
CA ASN A 66 7.80 14.36 -10.91
C ASN A 66 7.35 13.24 -9.97
N VAL A 67 6.14 13.36 -9.38
CA VAL A 67 5.62 12.45 -8.36
C VAL A 67 4.26 11.93 -8.79
N TYR A 68 4.17 10.63 -9.00
CA TYR A 68 2.91 9.94 -9.28
C TYR A 68 2.50 9.09 -8.08
N CYS A 69 1.20 9.15 -7.73
CA CYS A 69 0.63 8.47 -6.59
C CYS A 69 -0.59 7.66 -7.04
N CYS A 70 -0.75 6.43 -6.57
CA CYS A 70 -1.92 5.61 -6.86
C CYS A 70 -2.17 4.61 -5.72
N THR A 71 -3.36 4.00 -5.69
CA THR A 71 -3.86 3.21 -4.55
C THR A 71 -4.26 1.78 -4.93
N SER A 72 -3.93 1.34 -6.14
CA SER A 72 -4.28 0.01 -6.66
C SER A 72 -3.07 -0.91 -6.65
N ASP A 73 -3.30 -2.22 -6.57
CA ASP A 73 -2.18 -3.16 -6.60
C ASP A 73 -1.36 -3.04 -7.89
N LEU A 74 -0.04 -3.06 -7.70
CA LEU A 74 0.98 -2.99 -8.74
C LEU A 74 0.81 -1.79 -9.67
N CYS A 75 0.23 -0.71 -9.13
CA CYS A 75 0.16 0.56 -9.83
C CYS A 75 1.49 1.32 -9.66
N ALA A 76 1.77 2.19 -10.65
CA ALA A 76 2.97 3.03 -10.76
C ALA A 76 4.23 2.40 -11.36
#